data_AF-A0A842V2R9-F1
#
_entry.id   AF-A0A842V2R9-F1
#
_cell.length_a   1.000
_cell.length_b   1.000
_cell.length_c   1.000
_cell.angle_alpha   90.00
_cell.angle_beta   90.00
_cell.angle_gamma   90.00
#
_symmetry.space_group_name_H-M   'P 1'
#
loop_
_entity.id
_entity.type
_entity.pdbx_description
1 polymer ?
#
loop_
_entity_poly.entity_id
_entity_poly.type
_entity_poly.pdbx_seq_one_letter_code
_entity_poly.pdbx_strand_id
1 'polypeptide(L)' 'MDLKSNIWKYNTFSFLRNFIFVIPVIAIFFLENGLELRHIMIIEAIYALTAVLLEIPSGYFADRFGRRLSMVLG' A
#
# COMPACT_ATOMS: atom_id res chain seq x y z
N MET A 1 -0.59 13.25 27.71
CA MET A 1 -1.07 12.45 26.55
C MET A 1 -0.72 11.00 26.81
N ASP A 2 -1.71 10.16 27.13
CA ASP A 2 -1.47 8.74 27.40
C ASP A 2 -1.11 7.99 26.12
N LEU A 3 0.19 7.76 25.92
CA LEU A 3 0.75 7.00 24.79
C LEU A 3 0.13 5.60 24.65
N LYS A 4 -0.26 4.96 25.77
CA LYS A 4 -0.89 3.63 25.80
C LYS A 4 -2.19 3.55 24.99
N SER A 5 -3.01 4.60 24.99
CA SER A 5 -4.28 4.61 24.26
C SER A 5 -4.09 4.73 22.73
N ASN A 6 -2.99 5.32 22.28
CA ASN A 6 -2.72 5.48 20.85
C ASN A 6 -2.06 4.23 20.25
N ILE A 7 -1.31 3.46 21.04
CA ILE A 7 -0.62 2.27 20.57
C ILE A 7 -1.61 1.21 20.05
N TRP A 8 -2.66 0.90 20.82
CA TRP A 8 -3.63 -0.10 20.38
C TRP A 8 -4.41 0.37 19.14
N LYS A 9 -4.81 1.65 19.08
CA LYS A 9 -5.50 2.23 17.92
C LYS A 9 -4.63 2.18 16.67
N TYR A 10 -3.35 2.51 16.78
CA TYR A 10 -2.41 2.42 15.67
C TYR A 10 -2.20 0.97 15.21
N ASN A 11 -2.07 0.03 16.14
CA ASN A 11 -1.93 -1.39 15.79
C ASN A 11 -3.18 -1.94 15.09
N THR A 12 -4.38 -1.60 15.56
CA THR A 12 -5.64 -1.97 14.88
C THR A 12 -5.73 -1.34 13.50
N PHE A 13 -5.38 -0.05 13.36
CA PHE A 13 -5.35 0.62 12.07
C PHE A 13 -4.35 -0.03 11.11
N SER A 14 -3.13 -0.32 11.58
CA SER A 14 -2.10 -0.98 10.79
C SER A 14 -2.53 -2.38 10.36
N PHE A 15 -3.19 -3.14 11.25
CA PHE A 15 -3.75 -4.44 10.90
C PHE A 15 -4.76 -4.32 9.77
N LEU A 16 -5.77 -3.46 9.92
CA LEU A 16 -6.82 -3.27 8.89
C LEU A 16 -6.25 -2.80 7.56
N ARG A 17 -5.24 -1.92 7.58
CA ARG A 17 -4.60 -1.40 6.36
C ARG A 17 -3.78 -2.47 5.62
N ASN A 18 -3.07 -3.33 6.35
CA ASN A 18 -2.26 -4.39 5.75
C ASN A 18 -3.06 -5.67 5.42
N PHE A 19 -4.35 -5.71 5.76
CA PHE A 19 -5.21 -6.88 5.58
C PHE A 19 -5.75 -6.96 4.14
N ILE A 20 -4.86 -7.21 3.18
CA ILE A 20 -5.19 -7.28 1.75
C ILE A 20 -5.09 -8.73 1.26
N PHE A 21 -6.24 -9.38 1.05
CA PHE A 21 -6.32 -10.76 0.56
C PHE A 21 -6.13 -10.92 -0.95
N VAL A 22 -6.21 -9.83 -1.71
CA VAL A 22 -6.24 -9.91 -3.17
C VAL A 22 -4.87 -10.24 -3.76
N ILE A 23 -3.78 -9.87 -3.07
CA ILE A 23 -2.39 -10.00 -3.54
C ILE A 23 -2.04 -11.45 -3.96
N PRO A 24 -2.30 -12.50 -3.16
CA PRO A 24 -1.98 -13.86 -3.57
C PRO A 24 -2.86 -14.41 -4.71
N VAL A 25 -4.04 -13.83 -4.97
CA VAL A 25 -5.01 -14.37 -5.93
C VAL A 25 -4.94 -13.65 -7.28
N ILE A 26 -4.49 -12.39 -7.31
CA ILE A 26 -4.60 -11.52 -8.49
C ILE A 26 -3.86 -12.05 -9.72
N ALA A 27 -2.69 -12.68 -9.53
CA ALA A 27 -1.93 -13.26 -10.64
C ALA A 27 -2.65 -14.46 -11.27
N ILE A 28 -3.23 -15.33 -10.43
CA ILE A 28 -4.01 -16.50 -10.87
C ILE A 28 -5.27 -16.03 -11.58
N PHE A 29 -5.94 -15.01 -11.04
CA PHE A 29 -7.11 -14.40 -11.66
C PHE A 29 -6.79 -13.89 -13.08
N PHE A 30 -5.69 -13.16 -13.27
CA PHE A 30 -5.33 -12.68 -14.61
C PHE A 30 -4.98 -13.81 -15.58
N LEU A 31 -4.31 -14.87 -15.11
CA LEU A 31 -4.04 -16.07 -15.91
C LEU A 31 -5.34 -16.73 -16.37
N GLU A 32 -6.30 -16.92 -15.48
CA GLU A 32 -7.61 -17.52 -15.80
C GLU A 32 -8.44 -16.65 -16.76
N ASN A 33 -8.25 -15.33 -16.73
CA ASN A 33 -8.88 -14.39 -17.67
C ASN A 33 -8.14 -14.28 -19.02
N GLY A 34 -7.15 -15.14 -19.27
CA GLY A 34 -6.47 -15.24 -20.57
C GLY A 34 -5.28 -14.30 -20.75
N LEU A 35 -4.77 -13.66 -19.70
CA LEU A 35 -3.51 -12.91 -19.78
C LEU A 35 -2.32 -13.87 -19.74
N GLU A 36 -1.39 -13.71 -20.69
CA GLU A 36 -0.08 -14.35 -20.60
C GLU A 36 0.74 -13.78 -19.43
N LEU A 37 1.61 -14.63 -18.84
CA LEU A 37 2.57 -14.27 -17.80
C LEU A 37 3.36 -12.98 -18.12
N ARG A 38 3.74 -12.78 -19.38
CA ARG A 38 4.48 -11.58 -19.81
C ARG A 38 3.72 -10.29 -19.51
N HIS A 39 2.40 -10.26 -19.75
CA HIS A 39 1.59 -9.06 -19.50
C HIS A 39 1.45 -8.80 -18.00
N ILE A 40 1.29 -9.85 -17.19
CA ILE A 40 1.22 -9.75 -15.73
C ILE A 40 2.52 -9.16 -15.18
N MET A 41 3.68 -9.64 -15.64
CA MET A 41 4.98 -9.12 -15.23
C MET A 41 5.21 -7.66 -15.65
N ILE A 42 4.69 -7.23 -16.81
CA ILE A 42 4.76 -5.82 -17.23
C ILE A 42 3.91 -4.94 -16.30
N ILE A 43 2.69 -5.38 -15.95
CA ILE A 43 1.83 -4.66 -15.02
C ILE A 43 2.51 -4.54 -13.65
N GLU A 44 3.11 -5.62 -13.16
CA GLU A 44 3.82 -5.63 -11.88
C GLU A 44 5.06 -4.73 -11.89
N ALA A 45 5.81 -4.70 -13.00
CA ALA A 45 6.94 -3.79 -13.17
C ALA A 45 6.51 -2.31 -13.18
N ILE A 46 5.43 -1.97 -13.88
CA ILE A 46 4.87 -0.61 -13.86
C ILE A 46 4.41 -0.24 -12.46
N TYR A 47 3.69 -1.15 -11.78
CA TYR A 47 3.26 -0.95 -10.40
C TYR A 47 4.45 -0.66 -9.48
N ALA A 48 5.49 -1.50 -9.51
CA ALA A 48 6.70 -1.32 -8.69
C ALA A 48 7.39 0.03 -8.98
N LEU A 49 7.52 0.40 -10.26
CA LEU A 49 8.11 1.67 -10.66
C LEU A 49 7.29 2.86 -10.13
N THR A 50 5.97 2.84 -10.31
CA THR A 50 5.10 3.90 -9.80
C THR A 50 5.11 3.99 -8.28
N ALA A 51 5.15 2.85 -7.58
CA ALA A 51 5.23 2.81 -6.12
C ALA A 51 6.51 3.50 -5.62
N VAL A 52 7.67 3.16 -6.17
CA VAL A 52 8.95 3.79 -5.80
C VAL A 52 8.94 5.29 -6.12
N LEU A 53 8.42 5.68 -7.28
CA LEU A 53 8.34 7.10 -7.67
C LEU A 53 7.42 7.90 -6.75
N LEU A 54 6.36 7.29 -6.23
CA LEU A 54 5.40 7.94 -5.33
C LEU A 54 5.79 7.85 -3.85
N GLU A 55 6.68 6.93 -3.47
CA GLU A 55 7.17 6.79 -2.09
C GLU A 55 7.91 8.06 -1.64
N ILE A 56 8.78 8.61 -2.50
CA ILE A 56 9.56 9.83 -2.24
C ILE A 56 8.67 11.07 -1.98
N PRO A 57 7.72 11.46 -2.86
CA PRO A 57 6.84 12.60 -2.61
C PRO A 57 5.87 12.34 -1.46
N SER A 58 5.42 11.10 -1.24
CA SER A 58 4.57 10.77 -0.09
C SER A 58 5.31 10.99 1.24
N GLY A 59 6.60 10.62 1.31
CA GLY A 59 7.46 10.87 2.45
C GLY A 59 7.64 12.37 2.72
N TYR A 60 7.94 13.14 1.66
CA TYR A 60 8.02 14.60 1.77
C TYR A 60 6.70 15.24 2.24
N PHE A 61 5.56 14.77 1.73
CA PHE A 61 4.24 15.24 2.15
C PHE A 61 3.96 14.90 3.63
N ALA A 62 4.37 13.72 4.08
CA ALA A 62 4.24 13.29 5.47
C ALA A 62 5.03 14.19 6.44
N ASP A 63 6.22 14.59 6.05
CA ASP A 63 7.07 15.48 6.84
C ASP A 63 6.53 16.92 6.87
N ARG A 64 5.95 17.39 5.76
CA ARG A 64 5.47 18.78 5.64
C ARG A 64 4.08 19.02 6.25
N PHE A 65 3.13 18.10 6.09
CA PHE A 65 1.73 18.28 6.54
C PHE A 65 1.41 17.57 7.87
N GLY A 66 2.40 16.88 8.44
CA GLY A 66 2.30 16.21 9.74
C GLY A 66 1.72 14.79 9.65
N ARG A 67 2.26 13.89 10.49
CA ARG A 67 1.97 12.44 10.53
C ARG A 67 0.48 12.08 10.52
N ARG A 68 -0.39 12.90 11.12
CA ARG A 68 -1.82 12.58 11.24
C ARG A 68 -2.56 12.71 9.90
N LEU A 69 -2.24 13.74 9.10
CA LEU A 69 -2.85 13.93 7.78
C LEU A 69 -2.30 12.92 6.78
N SER A 70 -0.99 12.63 6.83
CA SER A 70 -0.39 11.60 5.97
C SER A 70 -0.90 10.18 6.25
N MET A 71 -1.27 9.83 7.49
CA MET A 71 -1.90 8.53 7.75
C MET A 71 -3.33 8.41 7.23
N VAL A 72 -4.06 9.53 7.05
CA VAL A 72 -5.43 9.53 6.53
C VAL A 72 -5.46 9.68 5.01
N LEU A 73 -4.50 10.42 4.46
CA LEU A 73 -4.35 10.66 3.01
C LEU A 73 -3.49 9.59 2.32
N GLY A 74 -2.69 8.86 3.09
CA GLY A 74 -1.86 7.75 2.61
C GLY A 74 -2.68 6.60 2.03
#